data_AF-A0A1V2RAH8-F1
#
_entry.id   AF-A0A1V2RAH8-F1
#
_cell.length_a   1.000
_cell.length_b   1.000
_cell.length_c   1.000
_cell.angle_alpha   90.00
_cell.angle_beta   90.00
_cell.angle_gamma   90.00
#
_symmetry.space_group_name_H-M   'P 1'
#
loop_
_entity.id
_entity.type
_entity.pdbx_description
1 polymer ?
#
loop_
_entity_poly.entity_id
_entity_poly.type
_entity_poly.pdbx_seq_one_letter_code
_entity_poly.pdbx_strand_id
1 'polypeptide(L)'
;MKSTSLSDGDAAAVSELDRYRRARVSVADAEAAHRAELLEWLVGRVSAAAPLDQVQYAAVARECDAANPDEPSLLDELFAAVEGDAFEAAA
;
A
#
# COMPACT_ATOMS: atom_id res chain seq x y z
N MET A 1 -26.90 -5.89 44.04
CA MET A 1 -26.15 -5.55 42.82
C MET A 1 -24.85 -6.33 42.82
N LYS A 2 -24.70 -7.32 41.93
CA LYS A 2 -23.44 -8.08 41.78
C LYS A 2 -22.52 -7.23 40.91
N SER A 3 -21.53 -6.57 41.52
CA SER A 3 -20.44 -5.95 40.79
C SER A 3 -19.57 -7.07 40.25
N THR A 4 -19.66 -7.34 38.94
CA THR A 4 -18.74 -8.25 38.27
C THR A 4 -17.37 -7.58 38.27
N SER A 5 -16.50 -7.98 39.20
CA SER A 5 -15.09 -7.61 39.15
C SER A 5 -14.52 -8.18 37.85
N LEU A 6 -14.37 -7.35 36.83
CA LEU A 6 -13.55 -7.67 35.67
C LEU A 6 -12.16 -7.96 36.23
N SER A 7 -11.76 -9.23 36.16
CA SER A 7 -10.49 -9.72 36.67
C SER A 7 -9.37 -8.94 35.98
N ASP A 8 -8.28 -8.63 36.69
CA ASP A 8 -7.11 -7.95 36.10
C ASP A 8 -6.58 -8.68 34.85
N GLY A 9 -6.88 -9.99 34.72
CA GLY A 9 -6.61 -10.78 33.51
C GLY A 9 -7.41 -10.36 32.28
N ASP A 10 -8.68 -9.94 32.44
CA ASP A 10 -9.50 -9.42 31.32
C ASP A 10 -8.98 -8.05 30.87
N ALA A 11 -8.53 -7.21 31.80
CA ALA A 11 -7.92 -5.91 31.49
C ALA A 11 -6.58 -6.07 30.75
N ALA A 12 -5.75 -7.03 31.16
CA ALA A 12 -4.49 -7.35 30.49
C ALA A 12 -4.72 -7.88 29.07
N ALA A 13 -5.67 -8.79 28.87
CA ALA A 13 -6.00 -9.35 27.56
C ALA A 13 -6.52 -8.29 26.58
N VAL A 14 -7.35 -7.35 27.04
CA VAL A 14 -7.83 -6.22 26.23
C VAL A 14 -6.67 -5.29 25.84
N SER A 15 -5.74 -5.01 26.76
CA SER A 15 -4.57 -4.17 26.52
C SER A 15 -3.63 -4.75 25.46
N GLU A 16 -3.39 -6.07 25.49
CA GLU A 16 -2.58 -6.75 24.47
C GLU A 16 -3.27 -6.75 23.11
N LEU A 17 -4.57 -6.98 23.08
CA LEU A 17 -5.35 -7.00 21.85
C LEU A 17 -5.42 -5.61 21.20
N ASP A 18 -5.55 -4.55 22.00
CA ASP A 18 -5.49 -3.17 21.50
C ASP A 18 -4.09 -2.74 21.08
N ARG A 19 -3.03 -3.28 21.71
CA ARG A 19 -1.65 -3.09 21.25
C ARG A 19 -1.43 -3.79 19.91
N TYR A 20 -1.91 -5.03 19.77
CA TYR A 20 -1.81 -5.79 18.52
C TYR A 20 -2.59 -5.12 17.39
N ARG A 21 -3.81 -4.64 17.65
CA ARG A 21 -4.60 -3.87 16.68
C ARG A 21 -3.85 -2.62 16.22
N ARG A 22 -3.33 -1.81 17.14
CA ARG A 22 -2.56 -0.61 16.81
C ARG A 22 -1.28 -0.92 16.02
N ALA A 23 -0.58 -1.99 16.38
CA ALA A 23 0.58 -2.45 15.63
C ALA A 23 0.21 -2.85 14.19
N ARG A 24 -0.88 -3.60 14.01
CA ARG A 24 -1.36 -3.99 12.68
C ARG A 24 -1.79 -2.78 11.83
N VAL A 25 -2.45 -1.80 12.43
CA VAL A 25 -2.81 -0.53 11.74
C VAL A 25 -1.54 0.22 11.32
N SER A 26 -0.57 0.36 12.22
CA SER A 26 0.69 1.04 11.91
C SER A 26 1.49 0.36 10.79
N VAL A 27 1.42 -0.97 10.68
CA VAL A 27 2.08 -1.71 9.59
C VAL A 27 1.35 -1.46 8.27
N ALA A 28 0.01 -1.54 8.26
CA ALA A 28 -0.78 -1.23 7.07
C ALA A 28 -0.59 0.21 6.58
N ASP A 29 -0.49 1.19 7.50
CA ASP A 29 -0.21 2.58 7.14
C ASP A 29 1.19 2.75 6.54
N ALA A 30 2.19 2.03 7.06
CA ALA A 30 3.56 2.03 6.52
C ALA A 30 3.64 1.34 5.15
N GLU A 31 2.91 0.25 4.95
CA GLU A 31 2.78 -0.45 3.66
C GLU A 31 2.12 0.45 2.62
N ALA A 32 1.03 1.15 2.98
CA ALA A 32 0.35 2.09 2.09
C ALA A 32 1.25 3.28 1.70
N ALA A 33 2.01 3.83 2.65
CA ALA A 33 2.97 4.91 2.38
C ALA A 33 4.10 4.44 1.45
N HIS A 34 4.66 3.26 1.71
CA HIS A 34 5.70 2.67 0.87
C HIS A 34 5.21 2.41 -0.56
N ARG A 35 3.98 1.91 -0.70
CA ARG A 35 3.34 1.68 -1.99
C ARG A 35 3.13 2.98 -2.77
N ALA A 36 2.69 4.05 -2.10
CA ALA A 36 2.53 5.35 -2.72
C ALA A 36 3.88 5.93 -3.22
N GLU A 37 4.93 5.84 -2.41
CA GLU A 37 6.28 6.25 -2.81
C GLU A 37 6.81 5.45 -4.02
N LEU A 38 6.55 4.13 -4.04
CA LEU A 38 6.95 3.26 -5.14
C LEU A 38 6.21 3.63 -6.44
N LEU A 39 4.91 3.90 -6.36
CA LEU A 39 4.10 4.32 -7.50
C LEU A 39 4.59 5.66 -8.05
N GLU A 40 4.82 6.66 -7.19
CA GLU A 40 5.35 7.97 -7.60
C GLU A 40 6.70 7.84 -8.31
N TRP A 41 7.59 7.01 -7.76
CA TRP A 41 8.89 6.74 -8.38
C TRP A 41 8.77 6.07 -9.75
N LEU A 42 7.88 5.08 -9.89
CA LEU A 42 7.65 4.38 -11.17
C LEU A 42 7.06 5.32 -12.23
N VAL A 43 6.07 6.15 -11.87
CA VAL A 43 5.45 7.13 -12.78
C VAL A 43 6.49 8.12 -13.30
N GLY A 44 7.29 8.72 -12.40
CA GLY A 44 8.33 9.67 -12.80
C GLY A 44 9.38 9.06 -13.73
N ARG A 45 9.66 7.76 -13.59
CA ARG A 45 10.57 7.04 -14.49
C ARG A 45 9.93 6.72 -15.83
N VAL A 46 8.69 6.22 -15.85
CA VAL A 46 7.98 5.86 -17.08
C VAL A 46 7.77 7.08 -17.97
N SER A 47 7.38 8.22 -17.40
CA SER A 47 7.15 9.47 -18.13
C SER A 47 8.42 10.07 -18.75
N ALA A 48 9.60 9.77 -18.21
CA ALA A 48 10.89 10.26 -18.70
C ALA A 48 11.67 9.24 -19.55
N ALA A 49 11.22 7.99 -19.64
CA ALA A 49 11.99 6.90 -20.21
C ALA A 49 11.59 6.56 -21.66
N ALA A 50 12.52 5.94 -22.38
CA ALA A 50 12.25 5.41 -23.72
C ALA A 50 11.26 4.23 -23.64
N PRO A 51 10.49 3.93 -24.71
CA PRO A 51 9.46 2.88 -24.69
C PRO A 51 9.95 1.50 -24.23
N LEU A 52 11.22 1.17 -24.46
CA LEU A 52 11.82 -0.10 -24.06
C LEU A 52 12.04 -0.19 -22.53
N ASP A 53 12.31 0.93 -21.87
CA ASP A 53 12.53 1.00 -20.43
C ASP A 53 11.19 0.99 -19.67
N GLN A 54 10.11 1.48 -20.29
CA GLN A 54 8.75 1.37 -19.75
C GLN A 54 8.32 -0.10 -19.55
N VAL A 55 8.80 -1.01 -20.41
CA VAL A 55 8.56 -2.46 -20.27
C VAL A 55 9.23 -3.01 -19.01
N GLN A 56 10.41 -2.50 -18.64
CA GLN A 56 11.10 -2.93 -17.42
C GLN A 56 10.35 -2.47 -16.17
N TYR A 57 9.83 -1.24 -16.16
CA TYR A 57 9.03 -0.72 -15.05
C TYR A 57 7.68 -1.44 -14.89
N ALA A 58 7.03 -1.81 -16.00
CA ALA A 58 5.85 -2.66 -15.97
C ALA A 58 6.16 -4.08 -15.44
N ALA A 59 7.34 -4.62 -15.75
CA ALA A 59 7.77 -5.91 -15.20
C ALA A 59 7.99 -5.84 -13.68
N VAL A 60 8.60 -4.76 -13.17
CA VAL A 60 8.77 -4.53 -11.73
C VAL A 60 7.43 -4.44 -11.02
N ALA A 61 6.47 -3.68 -11.56
CA ALA A 61 5.13 -3.58 -10.97
C ALA A 61 4.43 -4.95 -10.92
N ARG A 62 4.58 -5.76 -11.98
CA ARG A 62 4.03 -7.11 -12.03
C ARG A 62 4.67 -8.08 -11.04
N GLU A 63 5.97 -7.96 -10.79
CA GLU A 63 6.65 -8.74 -9.75
C GLU A 63 6.15 -8.34 -8.35
N CYS A 64 5.92 -7.06 -8.11
CA CYS A 64 5.30 -6.57 -6.87
C CYS A 64 3.87 -7.11 -6.68
N ASP A 65 3.06 -7.15 -7.73
CA ASP A 65 1.69 -7.72 -7.69
C ASP A 65 1.73 -9.22 -7.38
N ALA A 66 2.68 -9.95 -7.97
CA ALA A 66 2.84 -11.38 -7.70
C ALA A 66 3.29 -11.65 -6.26
N ALA A 67 4.06 -10.75 -5.65
CA ALA A 67 4.49 -10.85 -4.27
C ALA A 67 3.37 -10.47 -3.27
N ASN A 68 2.41 -9.62 -3.69
CA ASN A 68 1.34 -9.09 -2.84
C ASN A 68 -0.05 -9.30 -3.50
N PRO A 69 -0.53 -10.55 -3.63
CA PRO A 69 -1.74 -10.87 -4.39
C PRO A 69 -3.05 -10.39 -3.77
N ASP A 70 -3.03 -10.05 -2.47
CA ASP A 70 -4.20 -9.51 -1.74
C ASP A 70 -4.30 -7.98 -1.83
N GLU A 71 -3.30 -7.33 -2.42
CA GLU A 71 -3.30 -5.89 -2.63
C GLU A 71 -3.87 -5.53 -4.02
N PRO A 72 -4.33 -4.28 -4.23
CA PRO A 72 -4.68 -3.80 -5.55
C PRO A 72 -3.51 -3.95 -6.55
N SER A 73 -3.78 -3.98 -7.85
CA SER A 73 -2.70 -4.10 -8.85
C SER A 73 -1.95 -2.78 -8.98
N LEU A 74 -0.66 -2.82 -8.62
CA LEU A 74 0.28 -1.72 -8.83
C LEU A 74 0.49 -1.46 -10.33
N LEU A 75 0.42 -2.49 -11.17
CA LEU A 75 0.51 -2.35 -12.62
C LEU A 75 -0.67 -1.55 -13.19
N ASP A 76 -1.90 -1.85 -12.76
CA ASP A 76 -3.08 -1.11 -13.19
C ASP A 76 -3.05 0.34 -12.70
N GLU A 77 -2.63 0.56 -11.45
CA GLU A 77 -2.43 1.91 -10.90
C GLU A 77 -1.37 2.72 -11.66
N LEU A 78 -0.26 2.07 -12.04
CA LEU A 78 0.79 2.71 -12.84
C LEU A 78 0.29 3.16 -14.21
N PHE A 79 -0.47 2.29 -14.91
CA PHE A 79 -1.03 2.66 -16.21
C PHE A 79 -2.06 3.78 -16.09
N ALA A 80 -2.94 3.72 -15.09
CA ALA A 80 -3.93 4.76 -14.86
C ALA A 80 -3.29 6.12 -14.56
N ALA A 81 -2.21 6.14 -13.77
CA ALA A 81 -1.47 7.37 -13.46
C ALA A 81 -0.78 7.97 -14.70
N VAL A 82 -0.12 7.13 -15.50
CA VAL A 82 0.57 7.59 -16.73
C VAL A 82 -0.44 8.09 -17.78
N GLU A 83 -1.58 7.41 -17.94
CA GLU A 83 -2.64 7.85 -18.86
C GLU A 83 -3.33 9.14 -18.36
N GLY A 84 -3.54 9.27 -17.05
CA GLY A 84 -4.08 10.47 -16.41
C GLY A 84 -3.18 11.70 -16.60
N ASP A 85 -1.88 11.56 -16.32
CA ASP A 85 -0.88 12.62 -16.53
C ASP A 85 -0.80 13.06 -18.00
N ALA A 86 -0.87 12.11 -18.93
CA ALA A 86 -0.87 12.41 -20.36
C ALA A 86 -2.11 13.21 -20.79
N PHE A 87 -3.26 12.97 -20.16
CA PHE A 87 -4.50 13.69 -20.44
C PHE A 87 -4.49 15.11 -19.86
N GLU A 88 -3.93 15.30 -18.66
CA GLU A 88 -3.78 16.63 -18.04
C GLU A 88 -2.76 17.50 -18.80
N ALA A 89 -1.68 16.91 -19.33
CA ALA A 89 -0.69 17.62 -20.14
C ALA A 89 -1.21 18.05 -21.54
N ALA A 90 -2.30 17.45 -22.02
CA ALA A 90 -2.88 17.72 -23.34
C ALA A 90 -4.07 18.70 -23.32
N ALA A 91 -4.54 19.11 -22.13
CA ALA A 91 -5.68 20.02 -21.92
C ALA A 91 -5.24 21.48 -21.78
#